data_AF-A0A0C2D345-F1
#
_entry.id   AF-A0A0C2D345-F1
#
_cell.length_a   1.000
_cell.length_b   1.000
_cell.length_c   1.000
_cell.angle_alpha   90.00
_cell.angle_beta   90.00
_cell.angle_gamma   90.00
#
_symmetry.space_group_name_H-M   'P 1'
#
loop_
_entity.id
_entity.type
_entity.pdbx_description
1 polymer ?
#
loop_
_entity_poly.entity_id
_entity_poly.type
_entity_poly.pdbx_seq_one_letter_code
_entity_poly.pdbx_strand_id
1 'polypeptide(L)'
;MTSACPLTALPHVHFCAARGVDHTQCCRAAGVQQQCLMFCDQTPDTTNQLTLQHLGCLDGFEGMKDCFVEHALTEYYRTKQAALEHYQRIQIN
;
A
#
# COMPACT_ATOMS: atom_id res chain seq x y z
N MET A 1 14.09 24.95 1.05
CA MET A 1 13.26 24.23 2.04
C MET A 1 13.46 22.75 1.81
N THR A 2 14.35 22.11 2.57
CA THR A 2 14.48 20.65 2.55
C THR A 2 13.45 20.12 3.54
N SER A 3 12.30 19.65 3.06
CA SER A 3 11.42 18.79 3.85
C SER A 3 12.09 17.43 3.98
N ALA A 4 13.16 17.37 4.77
CA ALA A 4 13.87 16.13 5.04
C ALA A 4 13.01 15.32 6.01
N CYS A 5 12.25 14.36 5.46
CA CYS A 5 11.67 13.31 6.29
C CYS A 5 12.83 12.47 6.82
N PRO A 6 12.96 12.25 8.14
CA PRO A 6 14.05 11.44 8.68
C PRO A 6 13.93 10.01 8.12
N LEU A 7 15.06 9.37 7.79
CA LEU A 7 15.06 8.00 7.25
C LEU A 7 14.36 7.01 8.19
N THR A 8 14.36 7.28 9.49
CA THR A 8 13.64 6.51 10.51
C THR A 8 12.12 6.51 10.33
N ALA A 9 11.56 7.47 9.59
CA ALA A 9 10.13 7.52 9.29
C ALA A 9 9.75 6.69 8.05
N LEU A 10 10.72 6.23 7.25
CA LEU A 10 10.43 5.47 6.02
C LEU A 10 9.56 4.23 6.26
N PRO A 11 9.80 3.38 7.29
CA PRO A 11 8.93 2.23 7.54
C PRO A 11 7.48 2.64 7.82
N HIS A 12 7.27 3.74 8.56
CA HIS A 12 5.94 4.23 8.87
C HIS A 12 5.24 4.82 7.63
N VAL A 13 5.97 5.61 6.83
CA VAL A 13 5.46 6.13 5.55
C VAL A 13 5.06 4.98 4.62
N HIS A 14 5.88 3.94 4.55
CA HIS A 14 5.64 2.77 3.73
C HIS A 14 4.40 1.98 4.19
N PHE A 15 4.29 1.72 5.49
CA PHE A 15 3.10 1.11 6.10
C PHE A 15 1.82 1.89 5.78
N CYS A 16 1.84 3.22 5.94
CA CYS A 16 0.70 4.08 5.63
C CYS A 16 0.33 4.01 4.14
N ALA A 17 1.31 4.01 3.24
CA ALA A 17 1.07 3.91 1.80
C ALA A 17 0.41 2.57 1.42
N ALA A 18 0.86 1.48 2.02
CA ALA A 18 0.29 0.15 1.82
C ALA A 18 -1.06 -0.06 2.54
N ARG A 19 -1.47 0.89 3.42
CA ARG A 19 -2.73 0.88 4.19
C ARG A 19 -2.88 -0.33 5.12
N GLY A 20 -1.78 -0.89 5.59
CA GLY A 20 -1.83 -1.96 6.61
C GLY A 20 -2.31 -3.33 6.09
N VAL A 21 -2.23 -3.58 4.79
CA VAL A 21 -2.71 -4.82 4.15
C VAL A 21 -1.61 -5.54 3.38
N ASP A 22 -1.79 -6.83 3.14
CA ASP A 22 -0.87 -7.67 2.38
C ASP A 22 -1.11 -7.57 0.87
N HIS A 23 -0.11 -7.06 0.15
CA HIS A 23 -0.11 -6.94 -1.32
C HIS A 23 0.76 -7.99 -2.02
N THR A 24 1.28 -8.99 -1.30
CA THR A 24 2.26 -9.96 -1.82
C THR A 24 1.80 -10.62 -3.13
N GLN A 25 0.52 -10.93 -3.27
CA GLN A 25 -0.04 -11.49 -4.50
C GLN A 25 0.05 -10.50 -5.67
N CYS A 26 -0.37 -9.26 -5.47
CA CYS A 26 -0.32 -8.22 -6.51
C CYS A 26 1.14 -7.93 -6.90
N CYS A 27 2.01 -7.72 -5.91
CA CYS A 27 3.43 -7.46 -6.15
C CYS A 27 4.12 -8.56 -6.95
N ARG A 28 3.82 -9.84 -6.64
CA ARG A 28 4.35 -10.97 -7.40
C ARG A 28 3.90 -10.92 -8.85
N ALA A 29 2.63 -10.57 -9.11
CA ALA A 29 2.11 -10.41 -10.47
C ALA A 29 2.72 -9.20 -11.19
N ALA A 30 3.04 -8.13 -10.47
CA ALA A 30 3.71 -6.94 -10.97
C ALA A 30 5.23 -7.11 -11.23
N GLY A 31 5.78 -8.31 -10.98
CA GLY A 31 7.19 -8.62 -11.24
C GLY A 31 8.16 -8.17 -10.14
N VAL A 32 7.65 -7.84 -8.94
CA VAL A 32 8.51 -7.55 -7.78
C VAL A 32 9.30 -8.81 -7.42
N GLN A 33 10.61 -8.65 -7.26
CA GLN A 33 11.52 -9.77 -6.99
C GLN A 33 11.18 -10.44 -5.65
N GLN A 34 11.38 -11.75 -5.55
CA GLN A 34 10.96 -12.56 -4.40
C GLN A 34 11.52 -12.05 -3.06
N GLN A 35 12.79 -11.61 -3.04
CA GLN A 35 13.45 -11.06 -1.85
C GLN A 35 12.91 -9.68 -1.43
N CYS A 36 12.15 -9.01 -2.31
CA CYS A 36 11.55 -7.71 -2.06
C CYS A 36 10.08 -7.80 -1.65
N LEU A 37 9.44 -8.98 -1.75
CA LEU A 37 8.03 -9.17 -1.39
C LEU A 37 7.74 -8.91 0.10
N MET A 38 8.76 -8.95 0.95
CA MET A 38 8.67 -8.55 2.36
C MET A 38 8.29 -7.07 2.57
N PHE A 39 8.36 -6.23 1.53
CA PHE A 39 7.85 -4.86 1.55
C PHE A 39 6.40 -4.76 1.06
N CYS A 40 5.85 -5.82 0.45
CA CYS A 40 4.47 -5.84 -0.03
C CYS A 40 3.48 -6.28 1.05
N ASP A 41 3.91 -7.16 1.94
CA ASP A 41 3.18 -7.44 3.17
C ASP A 41 3.47 -6.33 4.18
N GLN A 42 2.47 -5.50 4.44
CA GLN A 42 2.55 -4.40 5.41
C GLN A 42 1.44 -4.54 6.45
N THR A 43 1.01 -5.76 6.75
CA THR A 43 0.12 -6.03 7.89
C THR A 43 0.74 -5.56 9.22
N PRO A 44 -0.07 -5.25 10.24
CA PRO A 44 0.46 -4.95 11.57
C PRO A 44 1.40 -6.09 12.02
N ASP A 45 2.49 -5.73 12.70
CA ASP A 45 3.54 -6.65 13.20
C ASP A 45 4.47 -7.26 12.14
N THR A 46 4.27 -7.03 10.84
CA THR A 46 5.15 -7.50 9.75
C THR A 46 6.01 -6.39 9.13
N THR A 47 5.96 -5.16 9.67
CA THR A 47 6.74 -4.01 9.17
C THR A 47 8.24 -4.23 9.31
N ASN A 48 8.90 -4.51 8.20
CA ASN A 48 10.34 -4.69 8.11
C ASN A 48 11.10 -3.36 8.13
N GLN A 49 12.31 -3.37 8.71
CA GLN A 49 13.19 -2.20 8.67
C GLN A 49 13.76 -2.02 7.25
N LEU A 50 13.44 -0.89 6.62
CA LEU A 50 14.04 -0.43 5.38
C LEU A 50 15.49 0.05 5.65
N THR A 51 16.45 -0.87 5.54
CA THR A 51 17.89 -0.56 5.59
C THR A 51 18.49 -0.36 4.19
N LEU A 52 19.71 0.19 4.11
CA LEU A 52 20.45 0.38 2.86
C LEU A 52 20.74 -0.93 2.10
N GLN A 53 20.64 -2.09 2.75
CA GLN A 53 20.80 -3.39 2.09
C GLN A 53 19.67 -3.68 1.09
N HIS A 54 18.53 -3.00 1.24
CA HIS A 54 17.36 -3.14 0.39
C HIS A 54 17.32 -2.14 -0.77
N LEU A 55 18.40 -1.40 -1.02
CA LEU A 55 18.47 -0.48 -2.17
C LEU A 55 18.18 -1.20 -3.50
N GLY A 56 18.54 -2.49 -3.62
CA GLY A 56 18.21 -3.30 -4.79
C GLY A 56 16.71 -3.58 -5.00
N CYS A 57 15.87 -3.30 -4.00
CA CYS A 57 14.41 -3.41 -4.11
C CYS A 57 13.75 -2.12 -4.62
N LEU A 58 14.51 -1.02 -4.76
CA LEU A 58 13.98 0.24 -5.30
C LEU A 58 13.49 0.09 -6.75
N ASP A 59 14.11 -0.81 -7.52
CA ASP A 59 13.67 -1.12 -8.89
C ASP A 59 12.25 -1.74 -8.91
N GLY A 60 11.85 -2.43 -7.84
CA GLY A 60 10.51 -2.99 -7.67
C GLY A 60 9.49 -2.01 -7.08
N PHE A 61 9.92 -0.81 -6.65
CA PHE A 61 9.08 0.13 -5.92
C PHE A 61 7.91 0.65 -6.77
N GLU A 62 8.10 0.78 -8.07
CA GLU A 62 7.01 1.20 -8.97
C GLU A 62 5.88 0.17 -9.02
N GLY A 63 6.22 -1.12 -9.11
CA GLY A 63 5.24 -2.21 -9.03
C GLY A 63 4.55 -2.29 -7.66
N MET A 64 5.28 -2.06 -6.57
CA MET A 64 4.69 -1.95 -5.22
C MET A 64 3.69 -0.80 -5.13
N LYS A 65 4.09 0.39 -5.59
CA LYS A 65 3.26 1.61 -5.62
C LYS A 65 1.96 1.35 -6.39
N ASP A 66 2.04 0.74 -7.56
CA ASP A 66 0.86 0.48 -8.39
C ASP A 66 -0.15 -0.40 -7.67
N CYS A 67 0.31 -1.47 -7.00
CA CYS A 67 -0.54 -2.30 -6.15
C CYS A 67 -1.21 -1.52 -5.00
N PHE A 68 -0.45 -0.65 -4.32
CA PHE A 68 -0.98 0.14 -3.21
C PHE A 68 -2.05 1.13 -3.69
N VAL A 69 -1.80 1.79 -4.83
CA VAL A 69 -2.73 2.73 -5.46
C VAL A 69 -3.98 2.01 -5.94
N GLU A 70 -3.85 0.86 -6.62
CA GLU A 70 -4.98 0.07 -7.10
C GLU A 70 -5.90 -0.34 -5.94
N HIS A 71 -5.32 -0.82 -4.84
CA HIS A 71 -6.09 -1.15 -3.65
C HIS A 71 -6.77 0.08 -3.03
N ALA A 72 -6.06 1.21 -2.91
CA ALA A 72 -6.62 2.45 -2.38
C ALA A 72 -7.82 2.95 -3.18
N LEU A 73 -7.71 2.95 -4.51
CA LEU A 73 -8.78 3.34 -5.42
C LEU A 73 -9.96 2.37 -5.34
N THR A 74 -9.69 1.07 -5.33
CA THR A 74 -10.72 0.02 -5.23
C THR A 74 -11.55 0.19 -3.97
N GLU A 75 -10.90 0.36 -2.81
CA GLU A 75 -11.58 0.57 -1.54
C GLU A 75 -12.35 1.90 -1.51
N TYR A 76 -11.79 2.97 -2.06
CA TYR A 76 -12.49 4.25 -2.20
C TYR A 76 -13.79 4.11 -3.01
N TYR A 77 -13.76 3.43 -4.16
CA TYR A 77 -14.95 3.27 -4.99
C TYR A 77 -15.98 2.33 -4.36
N ARG A 78 -15.55 1.22 -3.72
CA ARG A 78 -16.45 0.32 -2.98
C ARG A 78 -17.20 1.04 -1.86
N THR A 79 -16.47 1.79 -1.03
CA THR A 79 -17.09 2.54 0.08
C THR A 79 -18.04 3.62 -0.42
N LYS A 80 -17.67 4.33 -1.49
CA LYS A 80 -18.55 5.32 -2.12
C LYS A 80 -19.83 4.67 -2.68
N GLN A 81 -19.73 3.52 -3.33
CA GLN A 81 -20.89 2.78 -3.85
C GLN A 81 -21.82 2.35 -2.71
N ALA A 82 -21.29 1.76 -1.65
CA ALA A 82 -22.09 1.35 -0.48
C ALA A 82 -22.82 2.55 0.17
N ALA A 83 -22.17 3.71 0.24
CA ALA A 83 -22.79 4.93 0.77
C ALA A 83 -23.92 5.45 -0.13
N LEU A 84 -23.74 5.41 -1.46
CA LEU A 84 -24.77 5.81 -2.43
C LEU A 84 -25.98 4.87 -2.38
N GLU A 85 -25.75 3.56 -2.30
CA GLU A 85 -26.81 2.56 -2.14
C GLU A 85 -27.58 2.76 -0.83
N HIS A 86 -26.88 3.06 0.27
CA HIS A 86 -27.50 3.37 1.54
C HIS A 86 -28.40 4.61 1.46
N TYR A 87 -27.92 5.68 0.83
CA TYR A 87 -28.71 6.89 0.62
C TYR A 87 -29.96 6.62 -0.23
N GLN A 88 -29.83 5.86 -1.31
CA GLN A 88 -30.97 5.48 -2.16
C GLN A 88 -32.04 4.70 -1.38
N ARG A 89 -31.66 3.78 -0.49
CA ARG A 89 -32.62 3.06 0.37
C ARG A 89 -33.35 3.99 1.34
N ILE A 90 -32.67 5.01 1.88
CA ILE A 90 -33.31 5.99 2.77
C ILE A 90 -34.30 6.86 1.99
N GLN A 91 -34.01 7.24 0.75
CA GLN A 91 -34.90 8.11 -0.04
C GLN A 91 -36.15 7.40 -0.59
N ILE A 92 -36.14 6.07 -0.65
CA ILE A 92 -37.28 5.27 -1.15
C ILE A 92 -38.24 4.85 -0.02
N ASN A 93 -37.80 4.92 1.24
CA ASN A 93 -38.60 4.66 2.45
C ASN A 93 -39.11 5.96 3.08
#